data_AF-S6TXE4-F1
#
_entry.id   AF-S6TXE4-F1
#
_cell.length_a   1.000
_cell.length_b   1.000
_cell.length_c   1.000
_cell.angle_alpha   90.00
_cell.angle_beta   90.00
_cell.angle_gamma   90.00
#
_symmetry.space_group_name_H-M   'P 1'
#
loop_
_entity.id
_entity.type
_entity.pdbx_description
1 polymer ?
#
loop_
_entity_poly.entity_id
_entity_poly.type
_entity_poly.pdbx_seq_one_letter_code
_entity_poly.pdbx_strand_id
1 'polypeptide(L)' 'MTTAFKVGDAVRWNAEAGEVHGKVTNVHTKDVEFMGKYRPASRDDPQYEVKSDKTGHSAMHHEGALKHA' A
#
# COMPACT_ATOMS: atom_id res chain seq x y z
N MET A 1 12.29 12.97 1.58
CA MET A 1 12.41 11.84 2.53
C MET A 1 11.35 10.84 2.14
N THR A 2 11.71 9.89 1.28
CA THR A 2 10.86 8.78 0.87
C THR A 2 10.93 7.75 1.99
N THR A 3 10.02 7.89 2.94
CA THR A 3 9.98 7.01 4.11
C THR A 3 9.35 5.69 3.65
N ALA A 4 10.21 4.71 3.37
CA ALA A 4 9.76 3.36 3.05
C ALA A 4 8.92 2.81 4.21
N PHE A 5 7.65 2.51 3.93
CA PHE A 5 6.76 1.90 4.91
C PHE A 5 7.17 0.44 5.17
N LYS A 6 6.76 -0.10 6.31
CA LYS A 6 7.06 -1.49 6.70
C LYS A 6 5.77 -2.23 6.99
N VAL A 7 5.81 -3.56 6.90
CA VAL A 7 4.67 -4.38 7.32
C VAL A 7 4.34 -4.09 8.79
N GLY A 8 3.07 -3.81 9.06
CA GLY A 8 2.55 -3.39 10.36
C GLY A 8 2.45 -1.87 10.55
N ASP A 9 3.02 -1.07 9.63
CA ASP A 9 3.00 0.39 9.75
C ASP A 9 1.60 0.96 9.49
N ALA A 10 1.20 1.95 10.28
CA ALA A 10 -0.10 2.60 10.18
C ALA A 10 -0.07 3.67 9.09
N VAL A 11 -0.87 3.47 8.06
CA VAL A 11 -0.88 4.31 6.88
C VAL A 11 -2.28 4.78 6.56
N ARG A 12 -2.33 5.98 5.99
CA ARG A 12 -3.54 6.57 5.45
C ARG A 12 -3.31 6.98 4.01
N TRP A 13 -4.37 6.88 3.22
CA TRP A 13 -4.35 7.26 1.82
C TRP A 13 -5.68 7.90 1.46
N ASN A 14 -5.65 8.74 0.43
CA ASN A 14 -6.87 9.33 -0.08
C ASN A 14 -7.47 8.39 -1.13
N ALA A 15 -8.70 7.95 -0.89
CA ALA A 15 -9.50 7.19 -1.83
C ALA A 15 -10.68 8.04 -2.30
N GLU A 16 -11.39 7.58 -3.33
CA GLU A 16 -12.60 8.27 -3.84
C GLU A 16 -13.67 8.48 -2.76
N ALA A 17 -13.72 7.58 -1.77
CA ALA A 17 -14.63 7.66 -0.63
C ALA A 17 -14.13 8.57 0.52
N GLY A 18 -12.95 9.20 0.39
CA GLY A 18 -12.32 10.04 1.41
C GLY A 18 -10.98 9.51 1.92
N GLU A 19 -10.51 10.04 3.05
CA GLU A 19 -9.31 9.54 3.72
C GLU A 19 -9.58 8.16 4.32
N VAL A 20 -8.84 7.15 3.86
CA VAL A 20 -8.92 5.77 4.35
C VAL A 20 -7.70 5.52 5.23
N HIS A 21 -7.96 4.88 6.36
CA HIS A 21 -6.94 4.50 7.33
C HIS A 21 -6.79 2.98 7.33
N GLY A 22 -5.56 2.54 7.42
CA GLY A 22 -5.23 1.12 7.40
C GLY A 22 -3.80 0.87 7.85
N LYS A 23 -3.32 -0.30 7.50
CA LYS A 23 -1.97 -0.75 7.82
C LYS A 23 -1.34 -1.48 6.66
N VAL A 24 -0.03 -1.34 6.50
CA VAL A 24 0.71 -2.12 5.51
C VAL A 24 0.72 -3.58 5.95
N THR A 25 0.20 -4.46 5.11
CA THR A 25 0.22 -5.91 5.34
C THR A 25 1.38 -6.58 4.65
N ASN A 26 1.83 -6.04 3.51
CA ASN A 26 2.93 -6.62 2.76
C ASN A 26 3.69 -5.58 1.93
N VAL A 27 4.96 -5.84 1.62
CA VAL A 27 5.78 -5.00 0.75
C VAL A 27 6.35 -5.85 -0.38
N HIS A 28 5.92 -5.56 -1.60
CA HIS A 28 6.33 -6.24 -2.81
C HIS A 28 7.42 -5.41 -3.49
N THR A 29 8.65 -5.92 -3.49
CA THR A 29 9.79 -5.31 -4.20
C THR A 29 10.10 -6.01 -5.52
N LYS A 30 9.17 -6.86 -5.96
CA LYS A 30 9.23 -7.68 -7.17
C LYS A 30 7.82 -7.75 -7.73
N ASP A 31 7.76 -7.96 -9.04
CA ASP A 31 6.52 -8.17 -9.76
C ASP A 31 5.58 -9.13 -9.04
N VAL A 32 4.32 -8.71 -8.95
CA VAL A 32 3.29 -9.43 -8.21
C VAL A 32 1.99 -9.38 -8.99
N GLU A 33 1.24 -10.48 -8.95
CA GLU A 33 -0.14 -10.51 -9.43
C GLU A 33 -1.08 -10.14 -8.28
N PHE A 34 -1.85 -9.07 -8.44
CA PHE A 34 -2.84 -8.63 -7.46
C PHE A 34 -4.21 -8.52 -8.11
N MET A 35 -5.20 -9.27 -7.57
CA MET A 35 -6.56 -9.34 -8.09
C MET A 35 -6.63 -9.68 -9.60
N GLY A 36 -5.78 -10.60 -10.07
CA GLY A 36 -5.71 -11.00 -11.48
C GLY A 36 -5.10 -9.93 -12.41
N LYS A 37 -4.46 -8.90 -11.85
CA LYS A 37 -3.71 -7.89 -12.60
C LYS A 37 -2.24 -7.93 -12.23
N TYR A 38 -1.38 -7.93 -13.24
CA TYR A 38 0.06 -7.80 -13.05
C TYR A 38 0.41 -6.39 -12.57
N ARG A 39 1.09 -6.32 -11.42
CA ARG A 39 1.62 -5.09 -10.84
C ARG A 39 3.14 -5.16 -10.88
N PRO A 40 3.78 -4.33 -11.72
CA PRO A 40 5.23 -4.29 -11.79
C PRO A 40 5.79 -3.57 -10.57
N ALA A 41 6.27 -4.34 -9.58
CA ALA A 41 6.96 -3.79 -8.43
C ALA A 41 8.46 -4.07 -8.52
N SER A 42 9.27 -3.16 -8.00
CA SER A 42 10.73 -3.26 -8.04
C SER A 42 11.34 -2.76 -6.74
N ARG A 43 12.66 -2.91 -6.59
CA ARG A 43 13.39 -2.37 -5.44
C ARG A 43 13.39 -0.84 -5.40
N ASP A 44 13.34 -0.21 -6.58
CA ASP A 44 13.30 1.25 -6.74
C ASP A 44 11.88 1.79 -6.55
N ASP A 45 10.87 1.04 -7.01
CA ASP A 45 9.46 1.37 -6.88
C ASP A 45 8.69 0.17 -6.30
N PRO A 46 8.75 -0.01 -4.97
CA PRO A 46 8.04 -1.10 -4.31
C PRO A 46 6.54 -0.83 -4.23
N GLN A 47 5.74 -1.90 -4.28
CA GLN A 47 4.30 -1.83 -4.02
C GLN A 47 4.00 -2.26 -2.59
N TYR A 48 3.24 -1.41 -1.90
CA TYR A 48 2.79 -1.63 -0.55
C TYR A 48 1.36 -2.14 -0.59
N GLU A 49 1.17 -3.37 -0.14
CA GLU A 49 -0.15 -3.88 0.14
C GLU A 49 -0.62 -3.30 1.47
N VAL A 50 -1.70 -2.54 1.43
CA VAL A 50 -2.33 -1.91 2.58
C VAL A 50 -3.71 -2.50 2.78
N LYS A 51 -4.08 -2.72 4.04
CA LYS A 51 -5.40 -3.20 4.41
C LYS A 51 -6.14 -2.15 5.22
N SER A 52 -7.30 -1.75 4.73
CA SER A 52 -8.22 -0.86 5.42
C SER A 52 -8.70 -1.53 6.71
N ASP A 53 -8.55 -0.84 7.84
CA ASP A 53 -9.03 -1.38 9.12
C ASP A 53 -10.56 -1.30 9.20
N LYS A 54 -11.15 -0.31 8.54
CA LYS A 54 -12.59 -0.05 8.53
C LYS A 54 -13.39 -1.07 7.70
N THR A 55 -12.88 -1.43 6.52
CA THR A 55 -13.60 -2.30 5.57
C THR A 55 -12.94 -3.65 5.37
N GLY A 56 -11.72 -3.85 5.88
CA GLY A 56 -10.93 -5.06 5.63
C GLY A 56 -10.46 -5.20 4.18
N HIS A 57 -10.70 -4.20 3.32
CA HIS A 57 -10.27 -4.23 1.92
C HIS A 57 -8.75 -4.06 1.81
N SER A 58 -8.12 -4.95 1.06
CA SER A 58 -6.72 -4.83 0.66
C SER A 58 -6.60 -4.01 -0.63
N ALA A 59 -5.63 -3.12 -0.68
CA ALA A 59 -5.28 -2.32 -1.83
C ALA A 59 -3.75 -2.29 -2.00
N MET A 60 -3.27 -2.11 -3.22
CA MET A 60 -1.85 -1.89 -3.50
C MET A 60 -1.61 -0.45 -3.91
N HIS A 61 -0.68 0.20 -3.20
CA HIS A 61 -0.27 1.57 -3.46
C HIS A 61 1.26 1.68 -3.45
N HIS A 62 1.79 2.67 -4.18
CA HIS A 62 3.20 3.05 -4.12
C HIS A 62 3.43 3.94 -2.89
N GLU A 63 4.67 4.04 -2.42
CA GLU A 63 5.01 4.87 -1.25
C GLU A 63 4.54 6.32 -1.38
N GLY A 64 4.61 6.89 -2.59
CA GLY A 64 4.20 8.27 -2.83
C GLY A 64 2.70 8.54 -2.67
N ALA A 65 1.86 7.49 -2.74
CA ALA A 65 0.41 7.59 -2.55
C ALA A 65 -0.01 7.40 -1.09
N LEU A 66 0.87 6.81 -0.27
CA LEU A 66 0.63 6.56 1.14
C LEU A 66 1.17 7.71 1.99
N LYS A 67 0.52 7.96 3.12
CA LYS A 67 1.01 8.85 4.17
C LYS A 67 1.00 8.14 5.51
N HIS A 68 1.93 8.52 6.38
CA HIS A 68 1.87 8.08 7.78
C HIS A 68 0.57 8.60 8.40
N ALA A 69 -0.14 7.69 9.07
CA ALA A 69 -1.33 8.02 9.84
C ALA A 69 -0.95 8.84 11.08
#